data_AF-A0A1B0BCX9-F1
#
_entry.id   AF-A0A1B0BCX9-F1
#
_cell.length_a   1.000
_cell.length_b   1.000
_cell.length_c   1.000
_cell.angle_alpha   90.00
_cell.angle_beta   90.00
_cell.angle_gamma   90.00
#
_symmetry.space_group_name_H-M   'P 1'
#
loop_
_entity.id
_entity.type
_entity.pdbx_description
1 polymer ?
#
loop_
_entity_poly.entity_id
_entity_poly.type
_entity_poly.pdbx_seq_one_letter_code
_entity_poly.pdbx_strand_id
1 'polypeptide(L)'
;MIKFIILLIIFFIISNVRCVCYLQIPGNRENAPVWEKRVGKRWFKVPYIANRLKLLEGELVSGYCKTKHRNISYMVDVGTTCKPKDDHCTNHRRRKEKRYVQGRNITVECVQGSLVYKSDILTQIIMSCGAFEWNVNVQPMGIAFRNVKKP
;
A
#
# COMPACT_ATOMS: atom_id res chain seq x y z
N MET A 1 -44.52 -12.31 -17.77
CA MET A 1 -43.87 -11.19 -17.05
C MET A 1 -42.93 -11.64 -15.93
N ILE A 2 -43.32 -12.60 -15.06
CA ILE A 2 -42.47 -13.10 -13.96
C ILE A 2 -41.07 -13.57 -14.41
N LYS A 3 -40.96 -14.24 -15.57
CA LYS A 3 -39.67 -14.67 -16.13
C LYS A 3 -38.69 -13.52 -16.37
N PHE A 4 -39.16 -12.33 -16.77
CA PHE A 4 -38.31 -11.15 -16.97
C PHE A 4 -37.86 -10.53 -15.64
N ILE A 5 -38.73 -10.55 -14.62
CA ILE A 5 -38.42 -10.07 -13.27
C ILE A 5 -37.33 -10.96 -12.64
N ILE A 6 -37.46 -12.28 -12.77
CA ILE A 6 -36.45 -13.24 -12.30
C ILE A 6 -35.10 -13.01 -12.99
N LEU A 7 -35.10 -12.79 -14.30
CA LEU A 7 -33.89 -12.47 -15.06
C LEU A 7 -33.22 -11.17 -14.58
N LEU A 8 -34.00 -10.11 -14.32
CA LEU A 8 -33.48 -8.86 -13.77
C LEU A 8 -32.90 -9.03 -12.36
N ILE A 9 -33.56 -9.82 -11.49
CA ILE A 9 -33.06 -10.14 -10.15
C ILE A 9 -31.74 -10.92 -10.24
N ILE A 10 -31.63 -11.91 -11.14
CA ILE A 10 -30.39 -12.67 -11.35
C ILE A 10 -29.27 -11.77 -11.85
N PHE A 11 -29.52 -10.89 -12.83
CA PHE A 11 -28.53 -9.92 -13.29
C PHE A 11 -28.11 -8.93 -12.19
N PHE A 12 -29.05 -8.53 -11.34
CA PHE A 12 -28.78 -7.66 -10.19
C PHE A 12 -27.90 -8.36 -9.16
N ILE A 13 -28.21 -9.63 -8.83
CA ILE A 13 -27.41 -10.44 -7.91
C ILE A 13 -26.01 -10.67 -8.47
N ILE A 14 -25.87 -11.09 -9.74
CA ILE A 14 -24.56 -11.30 -10.39
C ILE A 14 -23.71 -10.02 -10.38
N SER A 15 -24.35 -8.85 -10.56
CA SER A 15 -23.64 -7.57 -10.54
C SER A 15 -23.17 -7.17 -9.13
N ASN A 16 -23.95 -7.51 -8.10
CA ASN A 16 -23.62 -7.23 -6.70
C ASN A 16 -22.67 -8.27 -6.07
N VAL A 17 -22.62 -9.49 -6.61
CA VAL A 17 -21.71 -10.57 -6.15
C VAL A 17 -20.31 -10.43 -6.74
N ARG A 18 -20.07 -9.48 -7.66
CA ARG A 18 -18.71 -9.17 -8.11
C ARG A 18 -17.92 -8.59 -6.95
N CYS A 19 -17.06 -9.44 -6.40
CA CYS A 19 -16.00 -9.05 -5.50
C CYS A 19 -15.09 -8.06 -6.23
N VAL A 20 -15.17 -6.79 -5.82
CA VAL A 20 -14.40 -5.69 -6.38
C VAL A 20 -13.47 -5.18 -5.30
N CYS A 21 -12.20 -4.99 -5.66
CA CYS A 21 -11.24 -4.32 -4.81
C CYS A 21 -10.97 -2.92 -5.36
N TYR A 22 -10.65 -2.01 -4.46
CA TYR A 22 -10.12 -0.70 -4.84
C TYR A 22 -8.69 -0.63 -4.37
N LEU A 23 -7.80 -0.14 -5.23
CA LEU A 23 -6.44 0.27 -4.90
C LEU A 23 -6.38 1.79 -4.89
N GLN A 24 -5.84 2.42 -3.84
CA GLN A 24 -5.83 3.87 -3.71
C GLN A 24 -4.42 4.37 -3.95
N ILE A 25 -4.31 5.28 -4.90
CA ILE A 25 -3.06 5.88 -5.30
C ILE A 25 -2.88 7.14 -4.43
N PRO A 26 -1.75 7.27 -3.71
CA PRO A 26 -1.52 8.42 -2.84
C PRO A 26 -1.48 9.69 -3.68
N GLY A 27 -2.06 10.79 -3.19
CA GLY A 27 -2.16 12.08 -3.90
C GLY A 27 -0.83 12.80 -4.16
N ASN A 28 0.23 12.44 -3.42
CA ASN A 28 1.57 12.92 -3.69
C ASN A 28 2.26 12.04 -4.76
N ARG A 29 2.47 12.62 -5.94
CA ARG A 29 3.14 11.97 -7.09
C ARG A 29 4.56 11.52 -6.79
N GLU A 30 5.27 12.17 -5.87
CA GLU A 30 6.63 11.79 -5.52
C GLU A 30 6.65 10.45 -4.80
N ASN A 31 5.69 10.21 -3.91
CA ASN A 31 5.61 8.99 -3.12
C ASN A 31 4.68 7.94 -3.75
N ALA A 32 4.10 8.23 -4.92
CA ALA A 32 3.22 7.31 -5.62
C ALA A 32 4.03 6.22 -6.37
N PRO A 33 3.74 4.93 -6.12
CA PRO A 33 4.22 3.87 -6.98
C PRO A 33 3.65 4.05 -8.40
N VAL A 34 4.45 3.67 -9.40
CA VAL A 34 3.95 3.52 -10.77
C VAL A 34 3.24 2.19 -10.84
N TRP A 35 1.96 2.22 -11.24
CA TRP A 35 1.12 1.04 -11.33
C TRP A 35 1.00 0.52 -12.76
N GLU A 36 1.00 -0.78 -12.91
CA GLU A 36 0.74 -1.52 -14.14
C GLU A 36 -0.33 -2.56 -13.86
N LYS A 37 -1.38 -2.59 -14.67
CA LYS A 37 -2.47 -3.56 -14.57
C LYS A 37 -2.29 -4.66 -15.61
N ARG A 38 -2.50 -5.91 -15.22
CA ARG A 38 -2.49 -7.03 -16.16
C ARG A 38 -3.84 -7.13 -16.86
N VAL A 39 -3.83 -7.13 -18.19
CA VAL A 39 -5.02 -7.40 -19.03
C VAL A 39 -4.65 -8.52 -19.99
N GLY A 40 -5.24 -9.70 -19.77
CA GLY A 40 -4.84 -10.93 -20.45
C GLY A 40 -3.36 -11.28 -20.18
N LYS A 41 -2.55 -11.29 -21.24
CA LYS A 41 -1.10 -11.59 -21.17
C LYS A 41 -0.21 -10.35 -21.13
N ARG A 42 -0.77 -9.13 -21.18
CA ARG A 42 0.00 -7.89 -21.28
C ARG A 42 -0.17 -7.01 -20.05
N TRP A 43 0.85 -6.23 -19.75
CA TRP A 43 0.86 -5.22 -18.70
C TRP A 43 0.65 -3.84 -19.29
N PHE A 44 -0.27 -3.09 -18.70
CA PHE A 44 -0.62 -1.74 -19.14
C PHE A 44 -0.39 -0.76 -18.00
N LYS A 45 0.34 0.31 -18.29
CA LYS A 45 0.61 1.37 -17.32
C LYS A 45 -0.68 2.10 -16.95
N VAL A 46 -0.96 2.20 -15.66
CA VAL A 46 -2.10 2.94 -15.13
C VAL A 46 -1.69 4.42 -15.04
N PRO A 47 -2.37 5.33 -15.76
CA PRO A 47 -2.05 6.73 -15.69
C PRO A 47 -2.46 7.31 -14.33
N TYR A 48 -1.67 8.26 -13.84
CA TYR A 48 -1.94 8.98 -12.59
C TYR A 48 -3.01 10.06 -12.81
N ILE A 49 -4.22 9.63 -13.16
CA ILE A 49 -5.39 10.49 -13.39
C ILE A 49 -6.42 10.27 -12.28
N ALA A 50 -6.52 9.03 -11.78
CA ALA A 50 -7.46 8.65 -10.75
C ALA A 50 -6.74 8.30 -9.45
N ASN A 51 -7.33 8.71 -8.34
CA ASN A 51 -6.84 8.45 -6.98
C ASN A 51 -7.17 7.01 -6.56
N ARG A 52 -7.98 6.30 -7.34
CA ARG A 52 -8.46 4.95 -7.08
C ARG A 52 -8.44 4.13 -8.37
N LEU A 53 -7.93 2.92 -8.29
CA LEU A 53 -7.93 1.91 -9.33
C LEU A 53 -8.89 0.79 -8.91
N LYS A 54 -9.89 0.51 -9.74
CA LYS A 54 -10.83 -0.58 -9.53
C LYS A 54 -10.24 -1.88 -10.09
N LEU A 55 -10.29 -2.94 -9.27
CA LEU A 55 -9.89 -4.29 -9.63
C LEU A 55 -11.08 -5.24 -9.49
N LEU A 56 -11.23 -6.13 -10.45
CA LEU A 56 -12.15 -7.26 -10.39
C LEU A 56 -11.47 -8.45 -9.72
N GLU A 57 -12.26 -9.38 -9.20
CA GLU A 57 -11.78 -10.65 -8.66
C GLU A 57 -10.76 -11.35 -9.57
N GLY A 58 -9.61 -11.72 -9.01
CA GLY A 58 -8.49 -12.36 -9.71
C GLY A 58 -7.62 -11.41 -10.56
N GLU A 59 -7.93 -10.11 -10.63
CA GLU A 59 -7.07 -9.16 -11.33
C GLU A 59 -5.80 -8.85 -10.54
N LEU A 60 -4.69 -8.81 -11.28
CA LEU A 60 -3.36 -8.48 -10.76
C LEU A 60 -2.96 -7.06 -11.15
N VAL A 61 -2.42 -6.33 -10.17
CA VAL A 61 -1.77 -5.05 -10.41
C VAL A 61 -0.37 -5.06 -9.79
N SER A 62 0.60 -4.64 -10.58
CA SER A 62 2.00 -4.52 -10.20
C SER A 62 2.32 -3.05 -9.95
N GLY A 63 3.01 -2.76 -8.86
CA GLY A 63 3.46 -1.42 -8.50
C GLY A 63 4.97 -1.40 -8.37
N TYR A 64 5.61 -0.32 -8.82
CA TYR A 64 7.04 -0.13 -8.58
C TYR A 64 7.41 1.32 -8.24
N CYS A 65 8.43 1.48 -7.40
CA CYS A 65 9.02 2.79 -7.12
C CYS A 65 10.05 3.18 -8.18
N LYS A 66 9.93 4.39 -8.75
CA LYS A 66 10.82 4.88 -9.83
C LYS A 66 12.29 4.95 -9.42
N THR A 67 12.58 5.30 -8.16
CA THR A 67 13.93 5.55 -7.69
C THR A 67 14.52 4.32 -6.99
N LYS A 68 15.85 4.20 -7.06
CA LYS A 68 16.55 3.00 -6.57
C LYS A 68 16.51 2.81 -5.03
N HIS A 69 16.25 3.87 -4.27
CA HIS A 69 16.33 3.85 -2.81
C HIS A 69 14.97 3.77 -2.11
N ARG A 70 13.86 3.70 -2.85
CA ARG A 70 12.52 3.71 -2.26
C ARG A 70 11.93 2.30 -2.18
N ASN A 71 11.54 1.91 -0.98
CA ASN A 71 10.77 0.71 -0.68
C ASN A 71 9.26 1.00 -0.74
N ILE A 72 8.44 -0.02 -1.01
CA ILE A 72 6.98 0.12 -0.94
C ILE A 72 6.53 -0.24 0.47
N SER A 73 5.74 0.63 1.10
CA SER A 73 5.08 0.35 2.37
C SER A 73 3.59 0.13 2.20
N TYR A 74 3.05 -0.80 2.98
CA TYR A 74 1.63 -1.15 3.05
C TYR A 74 1.22 -1.40 4.50
N MET A 75 -0.09 -1.42 4.79
CA MET A 75 -0.59 -1.65 6.14
C MET A 75 -1.44 -2.92 6.21
N VAL A 76 -1.21 -3.68 7.27
CA VAL A 76 -1.90 -4.93 7.57
C VAL A 76 -2.44 -4.92 8.99
N ASP A 77 -3.48 -5.70 9.23
CA ASP A 77 -3.99 -5.93 10.58
C ASP A 77 -3.31 -7.17 11.14
N VAL A 78 -2.57 -6.99 12.23
CA VAL A 78 -1.93 -8.08 12.96
C VAL A 78 -2.62 -8.29 14.29
N GLY A 79 -2.65 -9.56 14.72
CA GLY A 79 -3.11 -9.92 16.05
C GLY A 79 -2.13 -9.44 17.12
N THR A 80 -2.64 -8.74 18.13
CA THR A 80 -1.88 -8.35 19.32
C THR A 80 -1.94 -9.47 20.34
N THR A 81 -0.79 -9.88 20.89
CA THR A 81 -0.76 -10.80 22.03
C THR A 81 -1.06 -10.00 23.30
N CYS A 82 -2.18 -10.30 23.95
CA CYS A 82 -2.62 -9.62 25.17
C CYS A 82 -2.13 -10.35 26.42
N LYS A 83 -1.79 -9.59 27.46
CA LYS A 83 -1.54 -10.16 28.80
C LYS A 83 -2.87 -10.69 29.39
N PRO A 84 -2.83 -11.72 30.25
CA PRO A 84 -4.01 -12.17 30.97
C PRO A 84 -4.63 -11.02 31.77
N LYS A 85 -5.97 -10.89 31.74
CA LYS A 85 -6.77 -9.85 32.43
C LYS A 85 -6.62 -8.41 31.91
N ASP A 86 -6.07 -8.22 30.71
CA ASP A 86 -6.13 -6.93 30.02
C ASP A 86 -7.36 -6.89 29.10
N ASP A 87 -8.50 -6.48 29.67
CA ASP A 87 -9.79 -6.41 28.97
C ASP A 87 -9.76 -5.38 27.83
N HIS A 88 -9.00 -4.29 28.01
CA HIS A 88 -8.84 -3.27 26.98
C HIS A 88 -8.11 -3.83 25.74
N CYS A 89 -7.02 -4.58 25.95
CA CYS A 89 -6.31 -5.26 24.87
C CYS A 89 -7.17 -6.36 24.23
N THR A 90 -7.92 -7.12 25.04
CA THR A 90 -8.78 -8.20 24.56
C THR A 90 -9.87 -7.69 23.61
N ASN A 91 -10.40 -6.50 23.88
CA ASN A 91 -11.37 -5.84 23.01
C ASN A 91 -10.73 -5.20 21.76
N HIS A 92 -9.42 -4.91 21.78
CA HIS A 92 -8.66 -4.30 20.67
C HIS A 92 -7.52 -5.19 20.18
N ARG A 93 -7.81 -6.47 19.96
CA ARG A 93 -6.82 -7.49 19.53
C ARG A 93 -6.20 -7.26 18.16
N ARG A 94 -6.66 -6.28 17.38
CA ARG A 94 -6.10 -5.98 16.05
C ARG A 94 -5.36 -4.65 16.09
N ARG A 95 -4.10 -4.68 15.70
CA ARG A 95 -3.28 -3.48 15.50
C ARG A 95 -2.93 -3.35 14.02
N LYS A 96 -2.94 -2.11 13.54
CA LYS A 96 -2.38 -1.78 12.22
C LYS A 96 -0.86 -1.77 12.29
N GLU A 97 -0.21 -2.57 11.47
CA GLU A 97 1.24 -2.61 11.33
C GLU A 97 1.62 -2.16 9.93
N LYS A 98 2.63 -1.28 9.85
CA LYS A 98 3.19 -0.84 8.58
C LYS A 98 4.33 -1.79 8.20
N ARG A 99 4.14 -2.52 7.10
CA ARG A 99 5.14 -3.43 6.54
C ARG A 99 5.81 -2.80 5.33
N TYR A 100 7.03 -3.26 5.07
CA TYR A 100 7.84 -2.82 3.93
C TYR A 100 8.14 -4.02 3.04
N VAL A 101 8.03 -3.81 1.73
CA VAL A 101 8.49 -4.80 0.76
C VAL A 101 10.01 -4.77 0.72
N GLN A 102 10.65 -5.94 0.85
CA GLN A 102 12.10 -6.12 0.64
C GLN A 102 12.46 -6.05 -0.86
N GLY A 103 12.04 -4.98 -1.52
CA GLY A 103 12.14 -4.78 -2.95
C GLY A 103 11.40 -3.53 -3.39
N ARG A 104 11.50 -3.19 -4.67
CA ARG A 104 10.83 -2.01 -5.25
C ARG A 104 9.51 -2.32 -5.91
N ASN A 105 9.24 -3.61 -6.10
CA ASN A 105 8.10 -4.10 -6.86
C ASN A 105 7.16 -4.81 -5.90
N ILE A 106 5.88 -4.57 -6.07
CA ILE A 106 4.80 -5.27 -5.39
C ILE A 106 3.84 -5.76 -6.46
N THR A 107 3.25 -6.93 -6.27
CA THR A 107 2.14 -7.38 -7.09
C THR A 107 1.04 -7.77 -6.14
N VAL A 108 -0.10 -7.09 -6.25
CA VAL A 108 -1.28 -7.37 -5.43
C VAL A 108 -2.38 -7.94 -6.29
N GLU A 109 -3.18 -8.79 -5.66
CA GLU A 109 -4.31 -9.46 -6.27
C GLU A 109 -5.59 -9.03 -5.56
N CYS A 110 -6.68 -8.94 -6.32
CA CYS A 110 -8.01 -8.82 -5.74
C CYS A 110 -8.59 -10.21 -5.46
N VAL A 111 -8.78 -10.54 -4.20
CA VAL A 111 -9.34 -11.82 -3.76
C VAL A 111 -10.47 -11.57 -2.78
N GLN A 112 -11.67 -12.05 -3.11
CA GLN A 112 -12.90 -11.93 -2.34
C GLN A 112 -13.17 -10.49 -1.87
N GLY A 113 -12.92 -9.51 -2.74
CA GLY A 113 -13.14 -8.08 -2.46
C GLY A 113 -12.06 -7.44 -1.58
N SER A 114 -11.01 -8.18 -1.24
CA SER A 114 -9.86 -7.71 -0.49
C SER A 114 -8.60 -7.66 -1.34
N LEU A 115 -7.78 -6.62 -1.14
CA LEU A 115 -6.44 -6.59 -1.73
C LEU A 115 -5.52 -7.51 -0.94
N VAL A 116 -4.84 -8.41 -1.64
CA VAL A 116 -3.93 -9.39 -1.05
C VAL A 116 -2.53 -9.21 -1.63
N TYR A 117 -1.53 -9.21 -0.76
CA TYR A 117 -0.12 -9.32 -1.11
C TYR A 117 0.47 -10.56 -0.46
N LYS A 118 0.91 -11.53 -1.26
CA LYS A 118 1.35 -12.86 -0.80
C LYS A 118 0.26 -13.55 0.03
N SER A 119 0.31 -13.43 1.35
CA SER A 119 -0.66 -14.00 2.29
C SER A 119 -1.30 -12.94 3.18
N ASP A 120 -0.91 -11.68 3.02
CA ASP A 120 -1.38 -10.57 3.83
C ASP A 120 -2.58 -9.89 3.15
N ILE A 121 -3.67 -9.75 3.89
CA ILE A 121 -4.80 -8.91 3.49
C ILE A 121 -4.48 -7.46 3.88
N LEU A 122 -4.48 -6.56 2.90
CA LEU A 122 -4.16 -5.16 3.14
C LEU A 122 -5.35 -4.45 3.80
N THR A 123 -5.15 -3.89 4.99
CA THR A 123 -6.19 -3.09 5.68
C THR A 123 -6.28 -1.68 5.15
N GLN A 124 -5.15 -1.09 4.77
CA GLN A 124 -5.16 0.16 4.03
C GLN A 124 -4.81 -0.10 2.58
N ILE A 125 -5.70 0.43 1.76
CA ILE A 125 -5.68 0.35 0.32
C ILE A 125 -4.61 1.29 -0.29
N ILE A 126 -4.02 2.20 0.51
CA ILE A 126 -2.99 3.14 0.08
C ILE A 126 -1.61 2.51 0.24
N MET A 127 -0.89 2.37 -0.87
CA MET A 127 0.51 1.98 -0.89
C MET A 127 1.38 3.14 -1.36
N SER A 128 2.50 3.34 -0.68
CA SER A 128 3.41 4.46 -0.93
C SER A 128 4.86 4.00 -1.03
N CYS A 129 5.61 4.65 -1.92
CA CYS A 129 7.06 4.62 -1.89
C CYS A 129 7.56 5.37 -0.65
N GLY A 130 8.55 4.80 0.04
CA GLY A 130 9.21 5.41 1.19
C GLY A 130 9.80 6.77 0.86
N ALA A 131 9.80 7.65 1.86
CA ALA A 131 10.49 8.93 1.79
C ALA A 131 11.99 8.72 2.05
N PHE A 132 12.82 9.61 1.50
CA PHE A 132 14.24 9.62 1.81
C PHE A 132 14.45 10.37 3.12
N GLU A 133 15.11 9.74 4.11
CA GLU A 133 15.57 10.41 5.33
C GLU A 133 17.03 10.84 5.13
N TRP A 134 17.25 12.13 4.87
CA TRP A 134 18.62 12.69 4.84
C TRP A 134 19.04 12.97 6.28
N ASN A 135 20.15 12.39 6.73
CA ASN A 135 20.83 12.83 7.95
C ASN A 135 22.05 13.66 7.54
N VAL A 136 21.99 14.97 7.78
CA VAL A 136 23.11 15.88 7.48
C VAL A 136 24.04 15.87 8.70
N ASN A 137 25.16 15.15 8.58
CA ASN A 137 26.18 15.16 9.62
C ASN A 137 27.07 16.39 9.42
N VAL A 138 26.80 17.46 10.15
CA VAL A 138 27.67 18.66 10.13
C VAL A 138 28.86 18.42 11.05
N GLN A 139 30.08 18.35 10.49
CA GLN A 139 31.29 18.40 11.29
C GLN A 139 31.63 19.87 11.58
N PRO A 140 31.78 20.27 12.85
CA PRO A 140 32.23 21.61 13.18
C PRO A 140 33.66 21.81 12.66
N MET A 141 33.87 22.83 11.82
CA MET A 141 35.21 23.29 11.46
C MET A 141 35.86 23.85 12.73
N GLY A 142 36.82 23.11 13.29
CA GLY A 142 37.60 23.54 14.43
C GLY A 142 38.35 24.83 14.11
N ILE A 143 37.94 25.93 14.74
CA ILE A 143 38.69 27.18 14.73
C ILE A 143 39.94 26.95 15.57
N ALA A 144 41.07 26.69 14.92
CA ALA A 144 42.36 26.67 15.57
C ALA A 144 42.76 28.10 15.93
N PHE A 145 42.42 28.55 17.14
CA PHE A 145 43.02 29.74 17.73
C PHE A 145 44.50 29.43 18.00
N ARG A 146 45.38 29.85 17.08
CA ARG A 146 46.81 29.99 17.37
C ARG A 146 46.95 31.00 18.49
N ASN A 147 47.25 30.52 19.69
CA ASN A 147 47.75 31.36 20.77
C ASN A 147 49.04 32.03 20.31
N VAL A 148 48.95 33.30 19.91
CA VAL A 148 50.12 34.15 19.68
C VAL A 148 50.69 34.47 21.06
N LYS A 149 51.83 33.85 21.37
CA LYS A 149 52.64 34.16 22.55
C LYS A 149 53.16 35.59 22.38
N LYS A 150 52.69 36.53 23.21
CA LYS A 150 53.21 37.90 23.26
C LYS A 150 54.65 37.90 23.80
N PRO A 151 55.58 38.67 23.20
CA PRO A 151 56.80 39.09 23.87
C PRO A 151 56.51 40.11 24.98
#